data_AF-A0A836RKS4-F1
#
_entry.id   AF-A0A836RKS4-F1
#
_cell.length_a   1.000
_cell.length_b   1.000
_cell.length_c   1.000
_cell.angle_alpha   90.00
_cell.angle_beta   90.00
_cell.angle_gamma   90.00
#
_symmetry.space_group_name_H-M   'P 1'
#
loop_
_entity.id
_entity.type
_entity.pdbx_description
1 polymer ?
#
loop_
_entity_poly.entity_id
_entity_poly.type
_entity_poly.pdbx_seq_one_letter_code
_entity_poly.pdbx_strand_id
1 'polypeptide(L)'
;WIDDLSRSDTLFHLPFSLPFYGNEFNVLPILMMVTMIFQSKMTMQDPKQKLMVYIMPVFMLLIFNRFPAGLNLYYTMFNLLTIIQQKFVHVEEIKPASKSKAKKKKR
;
A
#
# COMPACT_ATOMS: atom_id res chain seq x y z
N TRP A 1 -7.94 17.40 -10.93
CA TRP A 1 -7.06 16.44 -11.63
C TRP A 1 -7.87 15.18 -11.88
N ILE A 2 -8.51 14.61 -10.85
CA ILE A 2 -9.61 13.66 -11.05
C ILE A 2 -10.89 14.47 -11.24
N ASP A 3 -11.35 14.55 -12.48
CA ASP A 3 -12.60 15.22 -12.84
C ASP A 3 -13.72 14.20 -13.13
N ASP A 4 -13.37 12.91 -13.29
CA ASP A 4 -14.30 11.81 -13.54
C ASP A 4 -13.77 10.50 -12.92
N LEU A 5 -14.55 9.91 -12.00
CA LEU A 5 -14.21 8.65 -11.32
C LEU A 5 -14.40 7.41 -12.22
N SER A 6 -15.12 7.54 -13.33
CA SER A 6 -15.38 6.45 -14.27
C SER A 6 -14.26 6.27 -15.31
N ARG A 7 -13.39 7.28 -15.47
CA ARG A 7 -12.25 7.29 -16.40
C ARG A 7 -10.94 7.01 -15.67
N SER A 8 -9.90 6.70 -16.43
CA SER A 8 -8.54 6.57 -15.89
C SER A 8 -8.02 7.93 -15.39
N ASP A 9 -7.24 7.91 -14.30
CA ASP A 9 -6.67 9.09 -13.64
C ASP A 9 -5.42 9.63 -14.37
N THR A 10 -5.57 10.02 -15.65
CA THR A 10 -4.43 10.40 -16.48
C THR A 10 -4.00 11.83 -16.17
N LEU A 11 -2.89 12.02 -15.48
CA LEU A 11 -2.38 13.35 -15.11
C LEU A 11 -1.66 14.04 -16.29
N PHE A 12 -0.82 13.29 -17.00
CA PHE A 12 -0.15 13.75 -18.22
C PHE A 12 0.24 12.55 -19.10
N HIS A 13 0.42 12.82 -20.40
CA HIS A 13 0.92 11.84 -21.36
C HIS A 13 2.44 11.97 -21.49
N LEU A 14 3.15 10.86 -21.33
CA LEU A 14 4.58 10.79 -21.58
C LEU A 14 4.85 10.96 -23.10
N PRO A 15 5.92 11.67 -23.50
CA PRO A 15 6.29 11.84 -24.91
C PRO A 15 6.84 10.55 -25.56
N PHE A 16 6.98 9.48 -24.77
CA PHE A 16 7.39 8.15 -25.20
C PHE A 16 6.45 7.11 -24.59
N SER A 17 6.20 6.01 -25.29
CA SER A 17 5.39 4.89 -24.80
C SER A 17 6.30 3.84 -24.14
N LEU A 18 5.99 3.48 -22.89
CA LEU A 18 6.63 2.35 -22.23
C LEU A 18 5.92 1.05 -22.66
N PRO A 19 6.67 0.00 -23.06
CA PRO A 19 6.07 -1.31 -23.26
C PRO A 19 5.40 -1.76 -21.96
N PHE A 20 4.19 -2.33 -22.07
CA PHE A 20 3.30 -2.75 -20.98
C PHE A 20 2.61 -1.63 -20.18
N TYR A 21 3.27 -0.51 -19.88
CA TYR A 21 2.71 0.59 -19.07
C TYR A 21 1.86 1.59 -19.86
N GLY A 22 2.20 1.84 -21.13
CA GLY A 22 1.53 2.83 -21.97
C GLY A 22 2.21 4.21 -21.92
N ASN A 23 1.51 5.24 -22.39
CA ASN A 23 1.94 6.64 -22.35
C ASN A 23 1.19 7.45 -21.28
N GLU A 24 0.23 6.86 -20.58
CA GLU A 24 -0.60 7.52 -19.57
C GLU A 24 0.01 7.38 -18.19
N PHE A 25 0.32 8.51 -17.55
CA PHE A 25 0.82 8.53 -16.19
C PHE A 25 -0.33 8.71 -15.19
N ASN A 26 -0.72 7.61 -14.54
CA ASN A 26 -1.78 7.62 -13.53
C ASN A 26 -1.21 7.64 -12.11
N VAL A 27 -1.63 8.63 -11.30
CA VAL A 27 -1.08 8.83 -9.95
C VAL A 27 -1.68 7.84 -8.95
N LEU A 28 -2.98 7.55 -9.06
CA LEU A 28 -3.68 6.67 -8.13
C LEU A 28 -3.12 5.23 -8.07
N PRO A 29 -2.88 4.51 -9.19
CA PRO A 29 -2.26 3.17 -9.14
C PRO A 29 -0.88 3.18 -8.46
N ILE A 30 -0.10 4.24 -8.66
CA ILE A 30 1.21 4.41 -8.02
C ILE A 30 1.05 4.55 -6.51
N LEU A 31 0.12 5.37 -6.05
CA LEU A 31 -0.16 5.55 -4.63
C LEU A 31 -0.69 4.24 -4.01
N MET A 32 -1.57 3.53 -4.73
CA MET A 32 -2.05 2.21 -4.35
C MET A 32 -0.88 1.22 -4.18
N MET A 33 0.04 1.14 -5.15
CA MET A 33 1.23 0.28 -5.07
C MET A 33 2.07 0.58 -3.83
N VAL A 34 2.34 1.86 -3.57
CA VAL A 34 3.15 2.28 -2.40
C VAL A 34 2.46 1.87 -1.10
N THR A 35 1.14 2.08 -0.99
CA THR A 35 0.39 1.66 0.21
C THR A 35 0.36 0.14 0.38
N MET A 36 0.19 -0.63 -0.70
CA MET A 36 0.23 -2.10 -0.65
C MET A 36 1.59 -2.62 -0.18
N ILE A 37 2.70 -2.04 -0.67
CA ILE A 37 4.04 -2.40 -0.22
C ILE A 37 4.18 -2.08 1.27
N PHE A 38 3.74 -0.89 1.71
CA PHE A 38 3.84 -0.51 3.12
C PHE A 38 3.06 -1.45 4.03
N GLN A 39 1.80 -1.73 3.69
CA GLN A 39 0.94 -2.68 4.41
C GLN A 39 1.57 -4.08 4.45
N SER A 40 2.02 -4.59 3.31
CA SER A 40 2.64 -5.93 3.21
C SER A 40 3.93 -6.02 4.00
N LYS A 41 4.71 -4.93 4.09
CA LYS A 41 5.92 -4.88 4.92
C LYS A 41 5.62 -4.91 6.42
N MET A 42 4.47 -4.39 6.85
CA MET A 42 4.04 -4.47 8.25
C MET A 42 3.60 -5.89 8.64
N THR A 43 3.05 -6.67 7.69
CA THR A 43 2.53 -8.01 7.94
C THR A 43 3.50 -9.14 7.58
N MET A 44 4.61 -8.85 6.90
CA MET A 44 5.57 -9.85 6.43
C MET A 44 6.27 -10.55 7.61
N GLN A 45 6.04 -11.85 7.75
CA GLN A 45 6.67 -12.68 8.78
C GLN A 45 7.95 -13.37 8.26
N ASP A 46 7.93 -13.85 7.01
CA ASP A 46 9.03 -14.62 6.43
C ASP A 46 9.87 -13.81 5.43
N PRO A 47 11.21 -13.80 5.56
CA PRO A 47 12.11 -13.13 4.61
C PRO A 47 12.01 -13.66 3.16
N LYS A 48 11.56 -14.90 2.98
CA LYS A 48 11.35 -15.52 1.67
C LYS A 48 10.22 -14.85 0.88
N GLN A 49 9.28 -14.19 1.56
CA GLN A 49 8.15 -13.50 0.93
C GLN A 49 8.51 -12.08 0.46
N LYS A 50 9.68 -11.55 0.84
CA LYS A 50 10.13 -10.19 0.47
C LYS A 50 10.00 -9.91 -1.02
N LEU A 51 10.37 -10.88 -1.86
CA LEU A 51 10.29 -10.74 -3.31
C LEU A 51 8.84 -10.57 -3.78
N MET A 52 7.91 -11.35 -3.22
CA MET A 52 6.48 -11.29 -3.56
C MET A 52 5.84 -9.97 -3.10
N VAL A 53 6.28 -9.41 -1.96
CA VAL A 53 5.84 -8.12 -1.43
C VAL A 53 6.13 -6.96 -2.38
N TYR A 54 7.20 -7.01 -3.17
CA TYR A 54 7.52 -5.96 -4.15
C TYR A 54 7.00 -6.27 -5.55
N ILE A 55 7.10 -7.52 -6.01
CA ILE A 55 6.69 -7.87 -7.37
C ILE A 55 5.18 -7.80 -7.55
N MET A 56 4.40 -8.28 -6.57
CA MET A 56 2.94 -8.32 -6.72
C MET A 56 2.32 -6.93 -6.87
N PRO A 57 2.65 -5.93 -6.03
CA PRO A 57 2.11 -4.58 -6.20
C PRO A 57 2.56 -3.91 -7.51
N VAL A 58 3.79 -4.18 -7.96
CA VAL A 58 4.29 -3.64 -9.24
C VAL A 58 3.53 -4.24 -10.43
N PHE A 59 3.28 -5.55 -10.40
CA PHE A 59 2.49 -6.20 -11.42
C PHE A 59 1.03 -5.73 -11.41
N MET A 60 0.43 -5.59 -10.23
CA MET A 60 -0.91 -5.01 -10.09
C MET A 60 -0.97 -3.58 -10.59
N LEU A 61 0.05 -2.76 -10.37
CA LEU A 61 0.10 -1.40 -10.90
C LEU A 61 -0.02 -1.39 -12.42
N LEU A 62 0.68 -2.28 -13.14
CA LEU A 62 0.59 -2.35 -14.60
C LEU A 62 -0.83 -2.67 -15.09
N ILE A 63 -1.56 -3.49 -14.33
CA ILE A 63 -2.94 -3.86 -14.63
C ILE A 63 -3.88 -2.70 -14.29
N PHE A 64 -3.81 -2.18 -13.07
CA PHE A 64 -4.67 -1.13 -12.53
C PHE A 64 -4.47 0.23 -13.21
N ASN A 65 -3.35 0.42 -13.92
CA ASN A 65 -3.11 1.58 -14.78
C ASN A 65 -4.18 1.74 -15.88
N ARG A 66 -4.92 0.69 -16.22
CA ARG A 66 -5.98 0.74 -17.25
C ARG A 66 -7.39 0.71 -16.67
N PHE A 67 -7.51 0.67 -15.34
CA PHE A 67 -8.80 0.61 -14.66
C PHE A 67 -9.32 2.02 -14.29
N PRO A 68 -10.65 2.18 -14.10
CA PRO A 68 -11.25 3.43 -13.67
C PRO A 68 -10.63 3.97 -12.37
N ALA A 69 -10.45 5.29 -12.31
CA ALA A 69 -9.89 6.01 -11.17
C ALA A 69 -10.66 5.71 -9.86
N GLY A 70 -11.99 5.53 -9.93
CA GLY A 70 -12.81 5.20 -8.77
C GLY A 70 -12.42 3.88 -8.10
N LEU A 71 -12.08 2.85 -8.89
CA LEU A 71 -11.62 1.57 -8.35
C LEU A 71 -10.26 1.73 -7.66
N ASN A 72 -9.33 2.42 -8.33
CA ASN A 72 -7.99 2.65 -7.81
C ASN A 72 -8.02 3.49 -6.52
N LEU A 73 -8.88 4.51 -6.48
CA LEU A 73 -9.09 5.35 -5.31
C LEU A 73 -9.68 4.55 -4.14
N TYR A 74 -10.67 3.69 -4.40
CA TYR A 74 -11.28 2.82 -3.39
C TYR A 74 -10.20 1.95 -2.71
N TYR A 75 -9.38 1.24 -3.49
CA TYR A 75 -8.33 0.40 -2.92
C TYR A 75 -7.25 1.20 -2.21
N THR A 76 -6.87 2.36 -2.75
CA THR A 76 -5.90 3.23 -2.09
C THR A 76 -6.39 3.69 -0.72
N MET A 77 -7.65 4.13 -0.63
CA MET A 77 -8.26 4.55 0.63
C MET A 77 -8.39 3.38 1.60
N PHE A 78 -8.83 2.21 1.11
CA PHE A 78 -8.94 1.00 1.91
C PHE A 78 -7.59 0.57 2.50
N ASN A 79 -6.53 0.54 1.70
CA ASN A 79 -5.18 0.21 2.16
C ASN A 79 -4.68 1.24 3.18
N LEU A 80 -4.92 2.53 2.95
CA LEU A 80 -4.54 3.59 3.87
C LEU A 80 -5.24 3.45 5.23
N LEU A 81 -6.55 3.24 5.24
CA LEU A 81 -7.31 2.99 6.47
C LEU A 81 -6.84 1.73 7.18
N THR A 82 -6.53 0.67 6.44
CA THR A 82 -6.01 -0.57 7.02
C THR A 82 -4.65 -0.34 7.67
N ILE A 83 -3.75 0.42 7.04
CA ILE A 83 -2.45 0.79 7.63
C ILE A 83 -2.65 1.58 8.92
N ILE A 84 -3.58 2.55 8.91
CA ILE A 84 -3.91 3.35 10.09
C ILE A 84 -4.41 2.43 11.21
N GLN A 85 -5.38 1.56 10.93
CA GLN A 85 -5.92 0.59 11.88
C GLN A 85 -4.82 -0.33 12.42
N GLN A 86 -3.99 -0.89 11.56
CA GLN A 86 -2.87 -1.75 11.96
C GLN A 86 -1.91 -1.01 12.88
N LYS A 87 -1.57 0.26 12.58
CA LYS A 87 -0.74 1.06 13.49
C LYS A 87 -1.40 1.25 14.85
N PHE A 88 -2.68 1.57 14.92
CA PHE A 88 -3.37 1.76 16.20
C PHE A 88 -3.44 0.47 17.03
N VAL A 89 -3.77 -0.66 16.40
CA VAL A 89 -3.86 -1.97 17.08
C VAL A 89 -2.48 -2.45 17.55
N HIS A 90 -1.45 -2.35 16.69
CA HIS A 90 -0.10 -2.81 17.04
C HIS A 90 0.55 -1.94 18.12
N VAL A 91 0.24 -0.63 18.17
CA VAL A 91 0.68 0.27 19.25
C VAL A 91 0.10 -0.17 20.61
N GLU A 92 -1.09 -0.76 20.64
CA GLU A 92 -1.71 -1.23 21.87
C GLU A 92 -1.02 -2.49 22.42
N GLU A 93 -0.58 -3.41 21.55
CA GLU A 93 0.27 -4.56 21.95
C GLU A 93 1.68 -4.14 22.40
N ILE A 94 2.25 -3.08 21.82
CA ILE A 94 3.58 -2.56 22.17
C ILE A 94 3.57 -1.76 23.48
N LYS A 95 2.43 -1.40 24.06
CA LYS A 95 2.35 -0.90 25.45
C LYS A 95 2.53 -2.09 26.38
N PRO A 96 3.76 -2.40 26.83
CA PRO A 96 3.94 -3.64 27.55
C PRO A 96 3.40 -3.41 28.95
N ALA A 97 2.89 -4.48 29.54
CA ALA A 97 2.96 -4.78 30.96
C ALA A 97 4.43 -4.78 31.50
N SER A 98 5.27 -3.83 31.07
CA SER A 98 6.69 -3.65 31.40
C SER A 98 6.90 -3.16 32.83
N LYS A 99 5.83 -2.80 33.56
CA LYS A 99 5.91 -2.49 34.99
C LYS A 99 5.69 -3.70 35.91
N SER A 100 5.30 -4.88 35.41
CA SER A 100 4.94 -6.02 36.28
C SER A 100 6.08 -7.04 36.48
N LYS A 101 6.92 -7.30 35.47
CA LYS A 101 7.94 -8.38 35.56
C LYS A 101 9.27 -7.98 36.21
N ALA A 102 9.57 -6.69 36.40
CA ALA A 102 10.80 -6.24 37.07
C ALA A 102 10.75 -6.35 38.61
N LYS A 103 9.57 -6.52 39.22
CA LYS A 103 9.42 -6.55 40.69
C LYS A 103 9.51 -7.97 41.29
N LYS A 104 9.51 -9.02 40.47
CA LYS A 104 9.47 -10.43 40.94
C LYS A 104 10.83 -11.12 41.02
N LYS A 105 11.93 -10.47 40.62
CA LYS A 105 13.29 -11.03 40.68
C LYS A 105 14.13 -10.49 41.86
N LYS A 106 13.49 -9.83 42.83
CA LYS A 106 14.17 -9.19 43.98
C LYS A 106 13.58 -9.57 45.34
N ARG A 107 12.93 -10.73 45.43
CA ARG A 107 12.42 -11.31 46.68
C ARG A 107 12.83 -12.76 46.76
#